data_AF-A0A1V2Z936-F1
#
_entry.id   AF-A0A1V2Z936-F1
#
_cell.length_a   1.000
_cell.length_b   1.000
_cell.length_c   1.000
_cell.angle_alpha   90.00
_cell.angle_beta   90.00
_cell.angle_gamma   90.00
#
_symmetry.space_group_name_H-M   'P 1'
#
loop_
_entity.id
_entity.type
_entity.pdbx_description
1 polymer ?
#
loop_
_entity_poly.entity_id
_entity_poly.type
_entity_poly.pdbx_seq_one_letter_code
_entity_poly.pdbx_strand_id
1 'polypeptide(L)'
;MTALAPALDALVLAGSAAGLDAAAVRDEGARLAAAVAESITGAGPDWLAATGTSGGLESFFTAASSARRWRSGPTDHLAALVRAGSDHAPAYARALTEVVSAASALGDPGIGGIAAASATAAAQLAAIPQREAPRAPAAPTAPADSLFPAPDLLPQGVPGVDEILARCAAPSTTGRRTSRADRPRPPPPRPPPRGRSPSSSLRRSRSTT
;
A
#
# COMPACT_ATOMS: atom_id res chain seq x y z
N MET A 1 11.33 -17.20 0.39
CA MET A 1 12.17 -16.42 1.32
C MET A 1 11.85 -14.96 1.11
N THR A 2 11.38 -14.25 2.14
CA THR A 2 10.97 -12.84 2.05
C THR A 2 12.20 -11.92 2.05
N ALA A 3 12.27 -10.96 1.13
CA ALA A 3 13.40 -10.01 1.02
C ALA A 3 13.42 -8.91 2.11
N LEU A 4 12.42 -8.89 3.00
CA LEU A 4 12.26 -7.82 3.99
C LEU A 4 13.38 -7.77 5.02
N ALA A 5 13.83 -8.90 5.58
CA ALA A 5 14.91 -8.90 6.57
C ALA A 5 16.22 -8.30 6.00
N PRO A 6 16.72 -8.73 4.82
CA PRO A 6 17.85 -8.08 4.16
C PRO A 6 17.65 -6.58 3.87
N ALA A 7 16.45 -6.16 3.47
CA ALA A 7 16.16 -4.76 3.22
C ALA A 7 16.22 -3.91 4.50
N LEU A 8 15.73 -4.45 5.63
CA LEU A 8 15.85 -3.81 6.95
C LEU A 8 17.32 -3.72 7.40
N ASP A 9 18.12 -4.75 7.15
CA ASP A 9 19.55 -4.73 7.47
C ASP A 9 20.30 -3.64 6.66
N ALA A 10 19.97 -3.49 5.37
CA ALA A 10 20.49 -2.44 4.52
C ALA A 10 20.07 -1.03 5.00
N LEU A 11 18.82 -0.86 5.45
CA LEU A 11 18.35 0.39 6.04
C LEU A 11 19.11 0.72 7.34
N VAL A 12 19.31 -0.25 8.22
CA VAL A 12 20.09 -0.08 9.45
C VAL A 12 21.52 0.33 9.13
N LEU A 13 22.15 -0.26 8.12
CA LEU A 13 23.49 0.13 7.68
C LEU A 13 23.52 1.59 7.19
N ALA A 14 22.56 2.00 6.37
CA ALA A 14 22.47 3.37 5.88
C ALA A 14 22.21 4.38 7.02
N GLY A 15 21.33 4.05 7.97
CA GLY A 15 21.02 4.88 9.12
C GLY A 15 22.20 4.99 10.10
N SER A 16 22.90 3.88 10.36
CA SER A 16 24.08 3.87 11.23
C SER A 16 25.22 4.70 10.65
N ALA A 17 25.41 4.67 9.32
CA ALA A 17 26.36 5.54 8.64
C ALA A 17 26.04 7.04 8.81
N ALA A 18 24.77 7.39 9.03
CA ALA A 18 24.30 8.73 9.34
C ALA A 18 24.32 9.07 10.84
N GLY A 19 24.80 8.16 11.70
CA GLY A 19 24.84 8.34 13.15
C GLY A 19 23.49 8.11 13.88
N LEU A 20 22.52 7.46 13.22
CA LEU A 20 21.26 7.09 13.84
C LEU A 20 21.40 5.81 14.67
N ASP A 21 20.57 5.66 15.70
CA ASP A 21 20.51 4.43 16.49
C ASP A 21 19.97 3.25 15.65
N ALA A 22 20.71 2.14 15.63
CA ALA A 22 20.40 1.00 14.79
C ALA A 22 19.05 0.33 15.14
N ALA A 23 18.71 0.26 16.44
CA ALA A 23 17.45 -0.33 16.87
C ALA A 23 16.26 0.55 16.48
N ALA A 24 16.37 1.87 16.65
CA ALA A 24 15.37 2.84 16.24
C ALA A 24 15.14 2.83 14.71
N VAL A 25 16.20 2.70 13.91
CA VAL A 25 16.11 2.58 12.45
C VAL A 25 15.42 1.28 12.04
N ARG A 26 15.75 0.16 12.70
CA ARG A 26 15.10 -1.13 12.42
C ARG A 26 13.61 -1.09 12.75
N ASP A 27 13.25 -0.48 13.88
CA ASP A 27 11.85 -0.29 14.29
C ASP A 27 11.08 0.63 13.33
N GLU A 28 11.67 1.74 12.89
CA GLU A 28 11.08 2.60 11.85
C GLU A 28 10.81 1.81 10.57
N GLY A 29 11.80 1.09 10.05
CA GLY A 29 11.67 0.28 8.84
C GLY A 29 10.60 -0.79 8.97
N ALA A 30 10.54 -1.49 10.11
CA ALA A 30 9.54 -2.51 10.37
C ALA A 30 8.11 -1.92 10.39
N ARG A 31 7.92 -0.77 11.02
CA ARG A 31 6.63 -0.06 11.05
C ARG A 31 6.22 0.44 9.66
N LEU A 32 7.15 0.99 8.88
CA LEU A 32 6.89 1.38 7.50
C LEU A 32 6.46 0.18 6.65
N ALA A 33 7.18 -0.95 6.75
CA ALA A 33 6.84 -2.17 6.03
C ALA A 33 5.43 -2.68 6.39
N ALA A 34 5.07 -2.64 7.69
CA ALA A 34 3.73 -3.02 8.13
C ALA A 34 2.65 -2.10 7.54
N ALA A 35 2.88 -0.78 7.50
CA ALA A 35 1.92 0.18 6.96
C ALA A 35 1.69 0.01 5.45
N VAL A 36 2.74 -0.33 4.69
CA VAL A 36 2.65 -0.61 3.25
C VAL A 36 1.90 -1.92 3.01
N ALA A 37 2.19 -2.96 3.78
CA ALA A 37 1.63 -4.28 3.58
C ALA A 37 0.26 -4.51 4.24
N GLU A 38 -0.26 -3.53 4.98
CA GLU A 38 -1.50 -3.62 5.77
C GLU A 38 -2.70 -4.16 4.97
N SER A 39 -2.83 -3.76 3.70
CA SER A 39 -3.92 -4.18 2.82
C SER A 39 -3.66 -5.48 2.06
N ILE A 40 -2.49 -6.10 2.23
CA ILE A 40 -2.08 -7.28 1.48
C ILE A 40 -2.44 -8.54 2.26
N THR A 41 -3.22 -9.42 1.63
CA THR A 41 -3.63 -10.70 2.22
C THR A 41 -2.41 -11.55 2.53
N GLY A 42 -2.33 -12.05 3.77
CA GLY A 42 -1.24 -12.93 4.20
C GLY A 42 0.08 -12.21 4.54
N ALA A 43 0.16 -10.88 4.45
CA ALA A 43 1.40 -10.17 4.75
C ALA A 43 1.78 -10.15 6.24
N GLY A 44 0.79 -10.21 7.15
CA GLY A 44 1.03 -10.16 8.60
C GLY A 44 1.96 -11.29 9.12
N PRO A 45 1.68 -12.57 8.83
CA PRO A 45 2.56 -13.68 9.19
C PRO A 45 3.98 -13.55 8.60
N ASP A 46 4.08 -13.15 7.33
CA ASP A 46 5.38 -12.98 6.65
C ASP A 46 6.20 -11.84 7.29
N TRP A 47 5.54 -10.74 7.66
CA TRP A 47 6.15 -9.62 8.38
C TRP A 47 6.66 -10.04 9.77
N LEU A 48 5.88 -10.83 10.51
CA LEU A 48 6.29 -11.36 11.83
C LEU A 48 7.53 -12.24 11.70
N ALA A 49 7.54 -13.14 10.72
CA ALA A 49 8.66 -14.02 10.45
C ALA A 49 9.93 -13.23 10.06
N ALA A 50 9.79 -12.19 9.23
CA ALA A 50 10.92 -11.37 8.78
C ALA A 50 11.48 -10.44 9.87
N THR A 51 10.63 -9.93 10.76
CA THR A 51 11.05 -8.98 11.81
C THR A 51 11.45 -9.65 13.12
N GLY A 52 11.03 -10.90 13.36
CA GLY A 52 11.19 -11.57 14.65
C GLY A 52 10.32 -10.99 15.76
N THR A 53 9.34 -10.15 15.41
CA THR A 53 8.46 -9.48 16.39
C THR A 53 7.55 -10.51 17.08
N SER A 54 7.52 -10.46 18.41
CA SER A 54 6.60 -11.25 19.22
C SER A 54 5.26 -10.54 19.41
N GLY A 55 4.17 -11.27 19.58
CA GLY A 55 2.83 -10.69 19.83
C GLY A 55 1.77 -10.98 18.75
N GLY A 56 2.13 -11.70 17.68
CA GLY A 56 1.18 -12.15 16.66
C GLY A 56 0.64 -11.00 15.79
N LEU A 57 -0.51 -11.20 15.14
CA LEU A 57 -1.03 -10.23 14.15
C LEU A 57 -1.34 -8.85 14.74
N GLU A 58 -1.61 -8.75 16.05
CA GLU A 58 -1.85 -7.48 16.72
C GLU A 58 -0.64 -6.54 16.64
N SER A 59 0.59 -7.07 16.77
CA SER A 59 1.80 -6.25 16.67
C SER A 59 1.98 -5.72 15.25
N PHE A 60 1.63 -6.51 14.22
CA PHE A 60 1.64 -6.07 12.83
C PHE A 60 0.67 -4.90 12.59
N PHE A 61 -0.59 -5.01 13.02
CA PHE A 61 -1.58 -3.95 12.81
C PHE A 61 -1.32 -2.70 13.67
N THR A 62 -0.76 -2.88 14.86
CA THR A 62 -0.29 -1.76 15.71
C THR A 62 0.85 -1.01 15.02
N ALA A 63 1.84 -1.73 14.52
CA ALA A 63 2.95 -1.17 13.76
C ALA A 63 2.45 -0.41 12.52
N ALA A 64 1.57 -1.04 11.73
CA ALA A 64 0.97 -0.45 10.53
C ALA A 64 0.22 0.85 10.84
N SER A 65 -0.67 0.80 11.84
CA SER A 65 -1.48 1.95 12.25
C SER A 65 -0.61 3.13 12.68
N SER A 66 0.46 2.87 13.43
CA SER A 66 1.39 3.89 13.89
C SER A 66 2.18 4.59 12.77
N ALA A 67 2.27 3.98 11.59
CA ALA A 67 3.07 4.45 10.46
C ALA A 67 2.24 4.83 9.21
N ARG A 68 0.90 4.80 9.26
CA ARG A 68 0.04 5.14 8.10
C ARG A 68 0.35 6.50 7.46
N ARG A 69 0.79 7.48 8.26
CA ARG A 69 1.20 8.83 7.78
C ARG A 69 2.42 8.80 6.85
N TRP A 70 3.32 7.83 7.00
CA TRP A 70 4.53 7.70 6.20
C TRP A 70 4.26 7.14 4.78
N ARG A 71 3.02 6.70 4.48
CA ARG A 71 2.65 6.30 3.13
C ARG A 71 2.56 7.48 2.15
N SER A 72 2.45 8.69 2.67
CA SER A 72 2.32 9.92 1.88
C SER A 72 3.31 11.02 2.27
N GLY A 73 4.35 10.68 3.06
CA GLY A 73 5.36 11.62 3.51
C GLY A 73 6.59 10.92 4.08
N PRO A 74 7.67 11.65 4.38
CA PRO A 74 8.90 11.07 4.89
C PRO A 74 8.69 10.38 6.24
N THR A 75 9.49 9.35 6.53
CA THR A 75 9.61 8.81 7.88
C THR A 75 10.24 9.84 8.84
N ASP A 76 10.12 9.59 10.15
CA ASP A 76 10.55 10.55 11.16
C ASP A 76 12.08 10.76 11.11
N HIS A 77 12.89 9.70 10.93
CA HIS A 77 14.34 9.84 10.73
C HIS A 77 14.71 10.49 9.40
N LEU A 78 14.03 10.14 8.30
CA LEU A 78 14.30 10.78 7.01
C LEU A 78 14.02 12.29 7.07
N ALA A 79 12.89 12.68 7.67
CA ALA A 79 12.56 14.08 7.88
C ALA A 79 13.60 14.81 8.73
N ALA A 80 14.13 14.16 9.77
CA ALA A 80 15.20 14.71 10.60
C ALA A 80 16.51 14.90 9.82
N LEU A 81 16.93 13.91 9.02
CA LEU A 81 18.12 13.97 8.17
C LEU A 81 18.02 15.09 7.12
N VAL A 82 16.87 15.21 6.45
CA VAL A 82 16.61 16.27 5.47
C VAL A 82 16.65 17.64 6.12
N ARG A 83 15.99 17.82 7.27
CA ARG A 83 16.00 19.09 8.02
C ARG A 83 17.40 19.48 8.51
N ALA A 84 18.25 18.50 8.81
CA ALA A 84 19.64 18.72 9.19
C ALA A 84 20.58 18.97 7.99
N GLY A 85 20.10 18.83 6.75
CA GLY A 85 20.92 18.95 5.55
C GLY A 85 21.97 17.84 5.42
N SER A 86 21.68 16.64 5.94
CA SER A 86 22.64 15.53 5.95
C SER A 86 22.90 14.98 4.55
N ASP A 87 24.18 14.80 4.20
CA ASP A 87 24.60 14.13 2.96
C ASP A 87 24.17 12.65 2.90
N HIS A 88 23.77 12.05 4.03
CA HIS A 88 23.26 10.68 4.08
C HIS A 88 21.76 10.56 3.73
N ALA A 89 21.01 11.66 3.70
CA ALA A 89 19.57 11.63 3.47
C ALA A 89 19.17 10.91 2.15
N PRO A 90 19.84 11.13 1.00
CA PRO A 90 19.50 10.43 -0.24
C PRO A 90 19.73 8.91 -0.17
N ALA A 91 20.80 8.47 0.50
CA ALA A 91 21.09 7.04 0.67
C ALA A 91 20.06 6.37 1.60
N TYR A 92 19.69 7.05 2.68
CA TYR A 92 18.65 6.58 3.59
C TYR A 92 17.28 6.47 2.90
N ALA A 93 16.89 7.48 2.11
CA ALA A 93 15.65 7.44 1.34
C ALA A 93 15.60 6.27 0.33
N ARG A 94 16.71 5.96 -0.35
CA ARG A 94 16.80 4.77 -1.22
C ARG A 94 16.66 3.46 -0.45
N ALA A 95 17.29 3.36 0.72
CA ALA A 95 17.13 2.17 1.55
C ALA A 95 15.67 1.99 2.01
N LEU A 96 14.95 3.09 2.30
CA LEU A 96 13.51 3.03 2.57
C LEU A 96 12.70 2.54 1.36
N THR A 97 13.07 2.91 0.12
CA THR A 97 12.38 2.39 -1.06
C THR A 97 12.57 0.88 -1.25
N GLU A 98 13.74 0.34 -0.88
CA GLU A 98 13.97 -1.10 -0.88
C GLU A 98 13.10 -1.82 0.17
N VAL A 99 12.94 -1.22 1.36
CA VAL A 99 12.00 -1.75 2.38
C VAL A 99 10.56 -1.74 1.87
N VAL A 100 10.13 -0.65 1.22
CA VAL A 100 8.79 -0.54 0.61
C VAL A 100 8.58 -1.60 -0.49
N SER A 101 9.58 -1.78 -1.35
CA SER A 101 9.57 -2.82 -2.40
C SER A 101 9.45 -4.22 -1.79
N ALA A 102 10.29 -4.54 -0.80
CA ALA A 102 10.25 -5.83 -0.12
C ALA A 102 8.93 -6.07 0.64
N ALA A 103 8.35 -5.02 1.25
CA ALA A 103 7.06 -5.10 1.94
C ALA A 103 5.90 -5.38 0.98
N SER A 104 5.97 -4.84 -0.25
CA SER A 104 4.96 -5.06 -1.29
C SER A 104 4.92 -6.51 -1.79
N ALA A 105 5.98 -7.27 -1.55
CA ALA A 105 6.10 -8.67 -1.95
C ALA A 105 5.72 -9.66 -0.84
N LEU A 106 5.25 -9.19 0.33
CA LEU A 106 4.76 -10.06 1.40
C LEU A 106 3.37 -10.61 1.05
N GLY A 107 3.08 -11.85 1.45
CA GLY A 107 1.77 -12.46 1.20
C GLY A 107 1.44 -12.60 -0.28
N ASP A 108 0.18 -12.29 -0.63
CA ASP A 108 -0.34 -12.33 -2.00
C ASP A 108 -0.74 -10.91 -2.47
N PRO A 109 0.19 -10.16 -3.10
CA PRO A 109 -0.07 -8.79 -3.50
C PRO A 109 -0.98 -8.70 -4.73
N GLY A 110 -2.15 -8.11 -4.55
CA GLY A 110 -2.98 -7.63 -5.66
C GLY A 110 -2.41 -6.36 -6.30
N ILE A 111 -2.90 -6.00 -7.51
CA ILE A 111 -2.47 -4.81 -8.27
C ILE A 111 -2.49 -3.53 -7.43
N GLY A 112 -3.48 -3.37 -6.54
CA GLY A 112 -3.59 -2.20 -5.66
C GLY A 112 -2.45 -2.08 -4.65
N GLY A 113 -1.91 -3.20 -4.15
CA GLY A 113 -0.79 -3.21 -3.21
C GLY A 113 0.50 -2.70 -3.85
N ILE A 114 0.76 -3.09 -5.10
CA ILE A 114 1.92 -2.62 -5.88
C ILE A 114 1.81 -1.12 -6.14
N ALA A 115 0.64 -0.62 -6.54
CA ALA A 115 0.44 0.81 -6.77
C ALA A 115 0.63 1.65 -5.49
N ALA A 116 0.12 1.17 -4.35
CA ALA A 116 0.28 1.85 -3.07
C ALA A 116 1.74 1.86 -2.58
N ALA A 117 2.48 0.78 -2.80
CA ALA A 117 3.91 0.72 -2.51
C ALA A 117 4.69 1.71 -3.38
N SER A 118 4.43 1.76 -4.68
CA SER A 118 5.05 2.74 -5.59
C SER A 118 4.81 4.19 -5.16
N ALA A 119 3.57 4.52 -4.76
CA ALA A 119 3.25 5.85 -4.24
C ALA A 119 4.02 6.17 -2.93
N THR A 120 4.15 5.19 -2.04
CA THR A 120 4.90 5.34 -0.79
C THR A 120 6.39 5.55 -1.06
N ALA A 121 6.99 4.77 -1.97
CA ALA A 121 8.39 4.92 -2.36
C ALA A 121 8.65 6.32 -2.96
N ALA A 122 7.75 6.79 -3.84
CA ALA A 122 7.82 8.13 -4.39
C ALA A 122 7.75 9.23 -3.30
N ALA A 123 6.89 9.05 -2.30
CA ALA A 123 6.76 9.99 -1.18
C ALA A 123 8.05 10.10 -0.35
N GLN A 124 8.77 8.99 -0.14
CA GLN A 124 10.07 9.02 0.56
C GLN A 124 11.12 9.77 -0.27
N LEU A 125 11.19 9.51 -1.59
CA LEU A 125 12.15 10.17 -2.47
C LEU A 125 11.85 11.67 -2.65
N ALA A 126 10.58 12.07 -2.67
CA ALA A 126 10.16 13.46 -2.80
C ALA A 126 10.60 14.35 -1.62
N ALA A 127 10.97 13.76 -0.48
CA ALA A 127 11.51 14.51 0.65
C ALA A 127 12.95 14.99 0.41
N ILE A 128 13.67 14.40 -0.55
CA ILE A 128 15.04 14.81 -0.87
C ILE A 128 14.98 16.08 -1.72
N PRO A 129 15.63 17.19 -1.30
CA PRO A 129 15.71 18.39 -2.10
C PRO A 129 16.37 18.04 -3.44
N GLN A 130 15.64 18.19 -4.54
CA GLN A 130 16.27 18.13 -5.85
C GLN A 130 17.13 19.38 -5.97
N ARG A 131 18.45 19.18 -6.14
CA ARG A 131 19.31 20.29 -6.54
C ARG A 131 18.83 20.71 -7.91
N GLU A 132 18.07 21.80 -7.97
CA GLU A 132 17.57 22.35 -9.23
C GLU A 132 18.79 22.50 -10.14
N ALA A 133 18.87 21.67 -11.19
CA ALA A 133 19.75 21.98 -12.29
C ALA A 133 19.38 23.40 -12.75
N PRO A 134 20.34 24.26 -13.14
CA PRO A 134 20.02 25.59 -13.63
C PRO A 134 18.89 25.47 -14.63
N ARG A 135 17.71 25.96 -14.27
CA ARG A 135 16.57 26.03 -15.16
C ARG A 135 17.03 26.96 -16.27
N ALA A 136 17.36 26.38 -17.43
CA ALA A 136 17.53 27.17 -18.63
C ALA A 136 16.29 28.07 -18.73
N PRO A 137 16.46 29.38 -18.99
CA PRO A 137 15.35 30.32 -18.94
C PRO A 137 14.20 29.78 -19.77
N ALA A 138 13.03 29.67 -19.11
CA ALA A 138 11.80 29.29 -19.77
C ALA A 138 11.62 30.24 -20.96
N ALA A 139 11.64 29.69 -22.18
CA ALA A 139 11.25 30.45 -23.35
C ALA A 139 9.82 30.99 -23.09
N PRO A 140 9.58 32.28 -23.37
CA PRO A 140 8.29 32.89 -23.07
C PRO A 140 7.18 32.14 -23.81
N THR A 141 6.14 31.77 -23.07
CA THR A 141 4.89 31.26 -23.62
C THR A 141 4.26 32.38 -24.45
N ALA A 142 4.46 32.34 -25.78
CA ALA A 142 3.73 33.18 -26.70
C ALA A 142 2.33 32.59 -26.94
N PRO A 143 1.25 33.39 -26.93
CA PRO A 143 -0.03 32.95 -27.43
C PRO A 143 -0.09 33.24 -28.93
N ALA A 144 -0.27 32.22 -29.78
CA ALA A 144 -0.73 32.44 -31.15
C ALA A 144 -1.17 31.14 -31.82
N ASP A 145 -2.48 31.09 -32.03
CA ASP A 145 -3.15 30.68 -33.26
C ASP A 145 -2.25 30.62 -34.53
N SER A 146 -2.32 29.47 -35.21
CA SER A 146 -2.18 29.22 -36.66
C SER A 146 -0.84 29.38 -37.44
N LEU A 147 -0.62 28.37 -38.31
CA LEU A 147 0.06 28.32 -39.64
C LEU A 147 1.47 27.68 -39.82
N PHE A 148 1.49 26.33 -39.91
CA PHE A 148 2.25 25.40 -40.82
C PHE A 148 3.81 25.39 -40.87
N PRO A 149 4.49 24.31 -41.39
CA PRO A 149 4.02 22.98 -41.84
C PRO A 149 4.78 21.78 -41.19
N ALA A 150 4.23 20.57 -41.36
CA ALA A 150 4.84 19.30 -41.01
C ALA A 150 5.90 18.85 -42.04
N PRO A 151 6.93 18.07 -41.67
CA PRO A 151 7.56 17.14 -42.59
C PRO A 151 6.72 15.86 -42.63
N ASP A 152 6.01 15.75 -43.75
CA ASP A 152 5.46 14.53 -44.30
C ASP A 152 6.56 13.44 -44.34
N LEU A 153 6.28 12.25 -43.83
CA LEU A 153 6.91 10.94 -44.15
C LEU A 153 6.56 9.88 -43.08
N LEU A 154 5.28 9.62 -42.83
CA LEU A 154 4.85 8.37 -42.18
C LEU A 154 3.68 7.74 -42.96
N PRO A 155 3.72 6.42 -43.24
CA PRO A 155 2.70 5.76 -44.04
C PRO A 155 1.32 5.80 -43.37
N GLN A 156 0.32 6.17 -44.18
CA GLN A 156 -1.08 6.33 -43.82
C GLN A 156 -1.68 5.03 -43.27
N GLY A 157 -2.24 5.06 -42.05
CA GLY A 157 -3.01 3.94 -41.53
C GLY A 157 -3.20 3.86 -40.01
N VAL A 158 -2.67 4.80 -39.21
CA VAL A 158 -2.90 4.81 -37.76
C VAL A 158 -3.90 5.91 -37.41
N PRO A 159 -5.09 5.57 -36.85
CA PRO A 159 -6.02 6.58 -36.40
C PRO A 159 -5.37 7.42 -35.30
N GLY A 160 -5.56 8.73 -35.37
CA GLY A 160 -5.02 9.66 -34.38
C GLY A 160 -5.54 9.35 -32.98
N VAL A 161 -4.74 9.69 -31.96
CA VAL A 161 -5.07 9.45 -30.55
C VAL A 161 -6.43 10.03 -30.16
N ASP A 162 -6.83 11.15 -30.79
CA ASP A 162 -8.14 11.77 -30.62
C ASP A 162 -9.30 10.89 -31.11
N GLU A 163 -9.13 10.10 -32.16
CA GLU A 163 -10.16 9.18 -32.66
C GLU A 163 -10.33 7.98 -31.71
N ILE A 164 -9.23 7.50 -31.12
CA ILE A 164 -9.25 6.41 -30.13
C ILE A 164 -9.97 6.88 -28.86
N LEU A 165 -9.67 8.10 -28.40
CA LEU A 165 -10.34 8.72 -27.26
C LEU A 165 -11.84 8.95 -27.54
N ALA A 166 -12.19 9.39 -28.75
CA ALA A 166 -13.59 9.54 -29.16
C ALA A 166 -14.34 8.20 -29.24
N ARG A 167 -13.66 7.11 -29.66
CA ARG A 167 -14.22 5.76 -29.69
C ARG A 167 -14.47 5.19 -28.29
N CYS A 168 -13.61 5.51 -27.33
CA CYS A 168 -13.78 5.11 -25.92
C CYS A 168 -14.84 5.92 -25.18
N ALA A 169 -15.12 7.16 -25.61
CA ALA A 169 -16.08 8.05 -24.95
C ALA A 169 -17.56 7.79 -25.33
N ALA A 170 -17.84 6.96 -26.35
CA ALA A 170 -19.21 6.64 -26.73
C ALA A 170 -19.81 5.55 -25.81
N PRO A 171 -20.95 5.81 -25.12
CA PRO A 171 -21.59 4.79 -24.30
C PRO A 171 -22.17 3.69 -25.18
N SER A 172 -21.73 2.45 -24.97
CA SER A 172 -22.30 1.25 -25.57
C SER A 172 -23.71 0.98 -25.03
N THR A 173 -24.69 1.77 -25.48
CA THR A 173 -26.11 1.42 -25.35
C THR A 173 -26.47 0.50 -26.51
N THR A 174 -26.49 -0.82 -26.25
CA THR A 174 -27.51 -1.78 -26.72
C THR A 174 -26.92 -3.20 -26.75
N GLY A 175 -27.36 -4.02 -25.79
CA GLY A 175 -27.00 -5.42 -25.67
C GLY A 175 -27.97 -6.21 -24.81
N ARG A 176 -29.24 -6.22 -25.22
CA ARG A 176 -30.24 -7.30 -25.05
C ARG A 176 -30.08 -8.19 -23.81
N ARG A 177 -30.82 -7.83 -22.75
CA ARG A 177 -31.07 -8.65 -21.57
C ARG A 177 -32.10 -9.72 -21.91
N THR A 178 -31.66 -10.91 -22.32
CA THR A 178 -32.50 -12.12 -22.45
C THR A 178 -32.11 -13.14 -21.39
N SER A 179 -33.14 -13.76 -20.80
CA SER A 179 -33.14 -14.82 -19.80
C SER A 179 -33.00 -14.40 -18.33
N ARG A 180 -34.11 -13.87 -17.79
CA ARG A 180 -34.51 -14.12 -16.41
C ARG A 180 -35.02 -15.56 -16.34
N ALA A 181 -34.11 -16.52 -16.19
CA ALA A 181 -34.46 -17.85 -15.74
C ALA A 181 -34.66 -17.79 -14.22
N ASP A 182 -35.91 -17.96 -13.84
CA ASP A 182 -36.43 -18.10 -12.50
C ASP A 182 -35.68 -19.20 -11.74
N ARG A 183 -34.94 -18.83 -10.69
CA ARG A 183 -34.37 -19.79 -9.74
C ARG A 183 -35.12 -19.61 -8.43
N PRO A 184 -35.94 -20.60 -7.99
CA PRO A 184 -36.67 -20.49 -6.74
C PRO A 184 -35.70 -20.41 -5.56
N ARG A 185 -35.96 -19.45 -4.67
CA ARG A 185 -35.23 -19.16 -3.44
C ARG A 185 -35.23 -20.40 -2.54
N PRO A 186 -34.08 -20.83 -1.96
CA PRO A 186 -34.09 -21.89 -0.97
C PRO A 186 -34.91 -21.47 0.27
N PRO A 187 -35.72 -22.37 0.85
CA PRO A 187 -36.51 -22.05 2.03
C PRO A 187 -35.62 -21.77 3.26
N PRO A 188 -36.07 -20.91 4.19
CA PRO A 188 -35.29 -20.58 5.38
C PRO A 188 -35.06 -21.83 6.26
N PRO A 189 -33.93 -21.90 6.99
CA PRO A 189 -33.66 -23.00 7.91
C PRO A 189 -34.72 -23.05 9.02
N ARG A 190 -35.20 -24.26 9.32
CA ARG A 190 -36.18 -24.51 10.39
C ARG A 190 -35.60 -24.05 11.74
N PRO A 191 -36.42 -23.44 12.62
CA PRO A 191 -35.98 -23.13 13.97
C PRO A 191 -35.67 -24.44 14.75
N PRO A 192 -34.69 -24.42 15.67
CA PRO A 192 -34.37 -25.58 16.49
C PRO A 192 -35.58 -25.99 17.35
N PRO A 193 -35.74 -27.30 17.67
CA PRO A 193 -36.79 -27.74 18.56
C PRO A 193 -36.63 -27.02 19.91
N ARG A 194 -37.72 -26.40 20.37
CA ARG A 194 -37.80 -25.81 21.71
C ARG A 194 -37.44 -26.89 22.72
N GLY A 195 -36.25 -26.76 23.30
CA GLY A 195 -35.86 -27.54 24.46
C GLY A 195 -36.95 -27.40 25.51
N ARG A 196 -37.47 -28.55 25.97
CA ARG A 196 -38.30 -28.59 27.17
C ARG A 196 -37.52 -27.89 28.29
N SER A 197 -38.09 -26.83 28.84
CA SER A 197 -37.62 -26.25 30.09
C SER A 197 -37.47 -27.37 31.14
N PRO A 198 -36.39 -27.39 31.92
CA PRO A 198 -36.32 -28.26 33.08
C PRO A 198 -37.40 -27.80 34.06
N SER A 199 -38.37 -28.69 34.34
CA SER A 199 -39.22 -28.52 35.53
C SER A 199 -38.34 -28.70 36.75
N SER A 200 -37.83 -27.59 37.25
CA SER A 200 -37.44 -27.44 38.65
C SER A 200 -38.66 -27.67 39.52
N SER A 201 -38.75 -28.80 40.21
CA SER A 201 -39.48 -28.96 41.49
C SER A 201 -39.36 -30.39 42.05
N LEU A 202 -38.47 -30.56 43.04
CA LEU A 202 -38.70 -31.27 44.32
C LEU A 202 -37.38 -31.21 45.10
N ARG A 203 -37.15 -30.26 46.01
CA ARG A 203 -37.64 -30.21 47.40
C ARG A 203 -37.43 -31.52 48.18
N ARG A 204 -36.35 -31.54 48.97
CA ARG A 204 -36.19 -32.03 50.37
C ARG A 204 -34.71 -31.77 50.68
N SER A 205 -34.30 -30.72 51.40
CA SER A 205 -34.64 -30.34 52.77
C SER A 205 -34.78 -31.56 53.68
N ARG A 206 -33.66 -31.98 54.27
CA ARG A 206 -33.55 -32.33 55.69
C ARG A 206 -32.09 -32.32 56.11
N SER A 207 -31.76 -31.30 56.90
CA SER A 207 -30.54 -31.16 57.68
C SER A 207 -30.67 -31.97 58.98
N THR A 208 -29.55 -32.57 59.37
CA THR A 208 -29.01 -32.72 60.74
C THR A 208 -29.88 -33.37 61.82
N THR A 209 -29.46 -34.55 62.31
CA THR A 209 -28.87 -34.79 63.64
C THR A 209 -28.22 -36.16 63.63
#